data_AF-A0A0K0CX90-F1
#
_entry.id   AF-A0A0K0CX90-F1
#
_cell.length_a   1.000
_cell.length_b   1.000
_cell.length_c   1.000
_cell.angle_alpha   90.00
_cell.angle_beta   90.00
_cell.angle_gamma   90.00
#
_symmetry.space_group_name_H-M   'P 1'
#
loop_
_entity.id
_entity.type
_entity.pdbx_description
1 polymer ?
#
loop_
_entity_poly.entity_id
_entity_poly.type
_entity_poly.pdbx_seq_one_letter_code
_entity_poly.pdbx_strand_id
1 'polypeptide(L)'
;VSTWRKYQIIDKAKVKEKPRPKASEWAKIPDDIIWKDGNTLREYQFEGVDWLLYCYYNERNCILADEMGLGKTVQTITFLSQVYEYGIHGPFLIVVPLSTIHNWVREFETWTDMNAVVYHGSQHSRDVIQQYEIYYAKHHSAGNKVRMFFYSCHFSSVIGPSI
;
A
#
# COMPACT_ATOMS: atom_id res chain seq x y z
N VAL A 1 -4.00 -24.87 -1.39
CA VAL A 1 -3.53 -24.65 -2.79
C VAL A 1 -4.52 -23.83 -3.65
N SER A 2 -5.74 -23.54 -3.17
CA SER A 2 -6.83 -22.94 -3.98
C SER A 2 -7.04 -21.42 -3.87
N THR A 3 -6.40 -20.71 -2.93
CA THR A 3 -6.59 -19.26 -2.73
C THR A 3 -5.61 -18.39 -3.53
N TRP A 4 -4.42 -18.88 -3.87
CA TRP A 4 -3.35 -18.11 -4.55
C TRP A 4 -3.67 -17.69 -5.98
N ARG A 5 -4.50 -18.46 -6.71
CA ARG A 5 -4.87 -18.13 -8.10
C ARG A 5 -5.83 -16.94 -8.20
N LYS A 6 -6.61 -16.64 -7.16
CA LYS A 6 -7.59 -15.54 -7.23
C LYS A 6 -6.92 -14.16 -7.26
N TYR A 7 -5.80 -13.99 -6.57
CA TYR A 7 -5.08 -12.71 -6.48
C TYR A 7 -4.11 -12.46 -7.65
N GLN A 8 -3.94 -13.42 -8.55
CA GLN A 8 -3.09 -13.27 -9.75
C GLN A 8 -3.86 -12.80 -11.00
N ILE A 9 -5.19 -12.71 -10.94
CA ILE A 9 -6.03 -12.29 -12.06
C ILE A 9 -6.20 -10.76 -11.97
N ILE A 10 -5.31 -10.03 -12.63
CA ILE A 10 -5.40 -8.59 -12.79
C ILE A 10 -6.50 -8.29 -13.80
N ASP A 11 -7.41 -7.38 -13.46
CA ASP A 11 -8.29 -6.79 -14.44
C ASP A 11 -7.46 -5.99 -15.46
N LYS A 12 -7.40 -6.48 -16.71
CA LYS A 12 -6.60 -5.87 -17.78
C LYS A 12 -6.99 -4.42 -18.04
N ALA A 13 -8.21 -4.00 -17.69
CA ALA A 13 -8.66 -2.62 -17.83
C ALA A 13 -7.96 -1.64 -16.85
N LYS A 14 -7.54 -2.13 -15.68
CA LYS A 14 -6.80 -1.35 -14.67
C LYS A 14 -5.30 -1.19 -14.98
N VAL A 15 -4.77 -1.88 -16.00
CA VAL A 15 -3.32 -1.90 -16.26
C VAL A 15 -2.80 -0.63 -16.95
N LYS A 16 -3.66 0.28 -17.42
CA LYS A 16 -3.21 1.57 -17.96
C LYS A 16 -2.84 2.50 -16.81
N GLU A 17 -1.56 2.50 -16.47
CA GLU A 17 -0.97 3.42 -15.50
C GLU A 17 -1.30 4.86 -15.88
N LYS A 18 -2.11 5.52 -15.04
CA LYS A 18 -2.32 6.95 -15.16
C LYS A 18 -1.12 7.71 -14.58
N PRO A 19 -0.76 8.88 -15.15
CA PRO A 19 0.19 9.76 -14.49
C PRO A 19 -0.37 10.23 -13.14
N ARG A 20 0.51 10.72 -12.26
CA ARG A 20 0.08 11.33 -10.99
C ARG A 20 -0.92 12.46 -11.30
N PRO A 21 -2.05 12.55 -10.55
CA PRO A 21 -3.01 13.63 -10.74
C PRO A 21 -2.38 15.00 -10.50
N LYS A 22 -2.88 16.00 -11.21
CA LYS A 22 -2.52 17.41 -10.98
C LYS A 22 -3.29 17.97 -9.79
N ALA A 23 -2.73 18.97 -9.12
CA ALA A 23 -3.40 19.68 -8.02
C ALA A 23 -4.80 20.21 -8.37
N SER A 24 -5.04 20.58 -9.64
CA SER A 24 -6.33 21.06 -10.13
C SER A 24 -7.42 19.99 -10.20
N GLU A 25 -7.04 18.71 -10.20
CA GLU A 25 -7.96 17.56 -10.24
C GLU A 25 -8.36 17.10 -8.83
N TRP A 26 -7.81 17.71 -7.78
CA TRP A 26 -8.13 17.33 -6.42
C TRP A 26 -9.57 17.72 -6.08
N ALA A 27 -10.31 16.74 -5.58
CA ALA A 27 -11.63 16.92 -4.99
C ALA A 27 -11.64 16.17 -3.65
N LYS A 28 -12.45 16.68 -2.70
CA LYS A 28 -12.72 15.95 -1.46
C LYS A 28 -13.39 14.62 -1.76
N ILE A 29 -13.08 13.61 -0.96
CA ILE A 29 -13.77 12.33 -1.03
C ILE A 29 -15.26 12.57 -0.66
N PRO A 30 -16.22 11.86 -1.27
CA PRO A 30 -17.61 11.89 -0.81
C PRO A 30 -17.77 11.33 0.60
N ASP A 31 -18.55 12.00 1.44
CA ASP A 31 -18.78 11.59 2.85
C ASP A 31 -19.50 10.24 2.97
N ASP A 32 -20.17 9.79 1.90
CA ASP A 32 -20.93 8.54 1.81
C ASP A 32 -20.11 7.36 1.24
N ILE A 33 -18.80 7.52 1.07
CA ILE A 33 -17.95 6.44 0.56
C ILE A 33 -17.96 5.24 1.51
N ILE A 34 -18.17 4.06 0.93
CA ILE A 34 -18.16 2.79 1.64
C ILE A 34 -16.94 2.01 1.17
N TRP A 35 -16.07 1.66 2.11
CA TRP A 35 -14.91 0.79 1.84
C TRP A 35 -15.35 -0.67 1.82
N LYS A 36 -14.37 -1.55 1.59
CA LYS A 36 -14.58 -3.00 1.55
C LYS A 36 -15.41 -3.51 2.73
N ASP A 37 -16.29 -4.47 2.45
CA ASP A 37 -17.17 -5.13 3.41
C ASP A 37 -18.11 -4.19 4.19
N GLY A 38 -18.41 -3.00 3.65
CA GLY A 38 -19.31 -2.05 4.31
C GLY A 38 -18.63 -1.17 5.36
N ASN A 39 -17.30 -1.17 5.41
CA ASN A 39 -16.54 -0.39 6.39
C ASN A 39 -16.65 1.11 6.09
N THR A 40 -16.71 1.90 7.16
CA THR A 40 -16.73 3.37 7.10
C THR A 40 -15.67 3.95 8.04
N LEU A 41 -15.07 5.07 7.63
CA LEU A 41 -14.15 5.83 8.47
C LEU A 41 -14.92 6.72 9.43
N ARG A 42 -14.31 7.02 10.58
CA ARG A 42 -14.80 8.09 11.47
C ARG A 42 -14.47 9.45 10.87
N GLU A 43 -15.23 10.48 11.23
CA GLU A 43 -15.10 11.85 10.69
C GLU A 43 -13.63 12.36 10.74
N TYR A 44 -12.96 12.26 11.89
CA TYR A 44 -11.57 12.69 12.02
C TYR A 44 -10.59 11.88 11.16
N GLN A 45 -10.89 10.60 10.88
CA GLN A 45 -10.06 9.76 10.02
C GLN A 45 -10.27 10.14 8.57
N PHE A 46 -11.51 10.48 8.20
CA PHE A 46 -11.86 10.96 6.89
C PHE A 46 -11.12 12.26 6.56
N GLU A 47 -11.13 13.23 7.49
CA GLU A 47 -10.38 14.48 7.36
C GLU A 47 -8.87 14.23 7.17
N GLY A 48 -8.31 13.27 7.92
CA GLY A 48 -6.91 12.85 7.76
C GLY A 48 -6.61 12.30 6.37
N VAL A 49 -7.48 11.46 5.82
CA VAL A 49 -7.32 10.87 4.47
C VAL A 49 -7.47 11.94 3.38
N ASP A 50 -8.45 12.83 3.50
CA ASP A 50 -8.63 13.97 2.60
C ASP A 50 -7.39 14.85 2.56
N TRP A 51 -6.77 15.11 3.72
CA TRP A 51 -5.53 15.86 3.82
C TRP A 51 -4.35 15.13 3.16
N LEU A 52 -4.22 13.81 3.35
CA LEU A 52 -3.20 13.01 2.68
C LEU A 52 -3.34 13.05 1.15
N LEU A 53 -4.57 12.91 0.63
CA LEU A 53 -4.85 13.05 -0.79
C LEU A 53 -4.51 14.45 -1.29
N TYR A 54 -4.88 15.49 -0.56
CA TYR A 54 -4.52 16.86 -0.90
C TYR A 54 -3.00 17.02 -1.01
N CYS A 55 -2.23 16.52 -0.05
CA CYS A 55 -0.77 16.51 -0.12
C CYS A 55 -0.25 15.75 -1.34
N TYR A 56 -0.80 14.57 -1.63
CA TYR A 56 -0.43 13.75 -2.78
C TYR A 56 -0.65 14.44 -4.13
N TYR A 57 -1.81 15.07 -4.31
CA TYR A 57 -2.15 15.83 -5.54
C TYR A 57 -1.30 17.09 -5.71
N ASN A 58 -0.78 17.65 -4.62
CA ASN A 58 0.13 18.79 -4.63
C ASN A 58 1.62 18.40 -4.64
N GLU A 59 1.94 17.12 -4.82
CA GLU A 59 3.32 16.61 -4.81
C GLU A 59 4.10 16.97 -3.54
N ARG A 60 3.41 17.07 -2.40
CA ARG A 60 3.99 17.37 -1.10
C ARG A 60 4.04 16.13 -0.23
N ASN A 61 5.20 15.91 0.39
CA ASN A 61 5.34 14.90 1.42
C ASN A 61 4.57 15.35 2.68
N CYS A 62 4.03 14.38 3.42
CA CYS A 62 3.18 14.61 4.58
C CYS A 62 3.60 13.73 5.76
N ILE A 63 3.35 14.21 6.98
CA ILE A 63 3.60 13.47 8.23
C ILE A 63 2.28 13.41 9.01
N LEU A 64 1.82 12.20 9.29
CA LEU A 64 0.70 11.98 10.23
C LEU A 64 1.25 11.89 11.65
N ALA A 65 0.94 12.89 12.47
CA ALA A 65 1.43 13.02 13.83
C ALA A 65 0.32 12.87 14.90
N ASP A 66 -0.81 12.28 14.52
CA ASP A 66 -1.95 12.07 15.43
C ASP A 66 -1.58 11.18 16.63
N GLU A 67 -2.37 11.27 17.70
CA GLU A 67 -2.23 10.41 18.88
C GLU A 67 -2.22 8.91 18.53
N MET A 68 -1.52 8.13 19.35
CA MET A 68 -1.48 6.68 19.20
C MET A 68 -2.88 6.10 19.39
N GLY A 69 -3.30 5.20 18.51
CA GLY A 69 -4.64 4.58 18.57
C GLY A 69 -5.72 5.25 17.72
N LEU A 70 -5.47 6.43 17.12
CA LEU A 70 -6.43 7.11 16.22
C LEU A 70 -6.57 6.45 14.83
N GLY A 71 -5.98 5.28 14.61
CA GLY A 71 -6.15 4.54 13.35
C GLY A 71 -5.34 5.08 12.17
N LYS A 72 -4.17 5.67 12.40
CA LYS A 72 -3.23 6.11 11.34
C LYS A 72 -2.94 5.03 10.29
N THR A 73 -2.89 3.76 10.71
CA THR A 73 -2.74 2.61 9.82
C THR A 73 -3.88 2.55 8.82
N VAL A 74 -5.13 2.59 9.29
CA VAL A 74 -6.32 2.55 8.45
C VAL A 74 -6.35 3.76 7.51
N GLN A 75 -6.07 4.98 8.01
CA GLN A 75 -5.98 6.18 7.17
C GLN A 75 -4.95 6.02 6.02
N THR A 76 -3.80 5.42 6.31
CA THR A 76 -2.77 5.18 5.30
C THR A 76 -3.24 4.16 4.25
N ILE A 77 -3.94 3.11 4.69
CA ILE A 77 -4.45 2.05 3.82
C ILE A 77 -5.56 2.58 2.90
N THR A 78 -6.52 3.33 3.45
CA THR A 78 -7.62 3.90 2.67
C THR A 78 -7.11 4.97 1.71
N PHE A 79 -6.12 5.77 2.11
CA PHE A 79 -5.40 6.66 1.21
C PHE A 79 -4.79 5.91 0.01
N LEU A 80 -4.06 4.81 0.26
CA LEU A 80 -3.49 3.99 -0.81
C LEU A 80 -4.57 3.35 -1.70
N SER A 81 -5.70 2.94 -1.13
CA SER A 81 -6.85 2.42 -1.88
C SER A 81 -7.40 3.46 -2.85
N GLN A 82 -7.53 4.72 -2.42
CA GLN A 82 -7.99 5.82 -3.28
C GLN A 82 -7.01 6.11 -4.42
N VAL A 83 -5.71 6.10 -4.14
CA VAL A 83 -4.68 6.26 -5.18
C VAL A 83 -4.70 5.08 -6.18
N TYR A 84 -4.94 3.87 -5.68
CA TYR A 84 -5.10 2.68 -6.50
C TYR A 84 -6.34 2.75 -7.40
N GLU A 85 -7.49 3.18 -6.86
CA GLU A 85 -8.74 3.39 -7.61
C GLU A 85 -8.62 4.48 -8.67
N TYR A 86 -7.85 5.53 -8.42
CA TYR A 86 -7.56 6.57 -9.41
C TYR A 86 -6.89 5.98 -10.67
N GLY A 87 -6.12 4.89 -10.53
CA GLY A 87 -5.43 4.20 -11.62
C GLY A 87 -3.91 4.14 -11.47
N ILE A 88 -3.40 4.49 -10.28
CA ILE A 88 -1.97 4.39 -9.96
C ILE A 88 -1.76 3.09 -9.21
N HIS A 89 -1.50 2.03 -9.97
CA HIS A 89 -1.27 0.70 -9.43
C HIS A 89 0.21 0.46 -9.09
N GLY A 90 0.99 1.53 -8.86
CA GLY A 90 2.44 1.50 -8.58
C GLY A 90 2.86 0.43 -7.56
N PRO A 91 4.15 0.05 -7.51
CA PRO A 91 4.64 -0.62 -6.33
C PRO A 91 4.71 0.42 -5.19
N PHE A 92 3.98 0.21 -4.08
CA PHE A 92 4.09 1.10 -2.91
C PHE A 92 4.81 0.39 -1.77
N LEU A 93 5.88 0.99 -1.27
CA LEU A 93 6.67 0.47 -0.16
C LEU A 93 6.18 1.09 1.15
N ILE A 94 5.84 0.25 2.12
CA ILE A 94 5.44 0.65 3.46
C ILE A 94 6.44 0.03 4.45
N VAL A 95 7.21 0.85 5.13
CA VAL A 95 8.17 0.38 6.13
C VAL A 95 7.52 0.41 7.50
N VAL A 96 7.46 -0.74 8.17
CA VAL A 96 6.79 -0.89 9.47
C VAL A 96 7.65 -1.72 10.43
N PRO A 97 7.55 -1.49 11.76
CA PRO A 97 8.18 -2.36 12.75
C PRO A 97 7.71 -3.81 12.65
N LEU A 98 8.61 -4.76 12.92
CA LEU A 98 8.32 -6.21 12.86
C LEU A 98 7.11 -6.62 13.70
N SER A 99 6.94 -6.01 14.88
CA SER A 99 5.85 -6.30 15.80
C SER A 99 4.46 -5.92 15.27
N THR A 100 4.37 -5.00 14.31
CA THR A 100 3.10 -4.50 13.79
C THR A 100 2.75 -5.05 12.40
N ILE A 101 3.66 -5.78 11.74
CA ILE A 101 3.44 -6.36 10.40
C ILE A 101 2.11 -7.13 10.32
N HIS A 102 1.84 -8.03 11.27
CA HIS A 102 0.61 -8.81 11.25
C HIS A 102 -0.66 -7.96 11.38
N ASN A 103 -0.58 -6.85 12.12
CA ASN A 103 -1.68 -5.89 12.20
C ASN A 103 -1.88 -5.20 10.85
N TRP A 104 -0.80 -4.74 10.21
CA TRP A 104 -0.86 -4.12 8.88
C TRP A 104 -1.47 -5.05 7.83
N VAL A 105 -1.06 -6.32 7.79
CA VAL A 105 -1.62 -7.31 6.84
C VAL A 105 -3.14 -7.48 7.05
N ARG A 106 -3.57 -7.65 8.30
CA ARG A 106 -5.00 -7.79 8.62
C ARG A 106 -5.79 -6.57 8.16
N GLU A 107 -5.34 -5.37 8.51
CA GLU A 107 -6.02 -4.14 8.09
C GLU A 107 -6.04 -4.02 6.55
N PHE A 108 -4.95 -4.38 5.86
CA PHE A 108 -4.94 -4.36 4.39
C PHE A 108 -5.98 -5.28 3.77
N GLU A 109 -6.11 -6.50 4.29
CA GLU A 109 -7.10 -7.50 3.84
C GLU A 109 -8.53 -7.08 4.17
N THR A 110 -8.75 -6.39 5.30
CA THR A 110 -10.07 -5.91 5.75
C THR A 110 -10.53 -4.70 4.95
N TRP A 111 -9.66 -3.73 4.68
CA TRP A 111 -10.06 -2.45 4.09
C TRP A 111 -9.95 -2.41 2.57
N THR A 112 -9.18 -3.31 1.96
CA THR A 112 -8.86 -3.26 0.52
C THR A 112 -8.81 -4.63 -0.12
N ASP A 113 -8.95 -4.67 -1.45
CA ASP A 113 -8.70 -5.86 -2.27
C ASP A 113 -7.32 -5.84 -2.93
N MET A 114 -6.45 -4.94 -2.50
CA MET A 114 -5.08 -4.85 -3.00
C MET A 114 -4.25 -6.03 -2.53
N ASN A 115 -3.34 -6.50 -3.38
CA ASN A 115 -2.41 -7.56 -3.01
C ASN A 115 -1.29 -7.00 -2.11
N ALA A 116 -1.25 -7.43 -0.85
CA ALA A 116 -0.22 -7.05 0.12
C ALA A 116 0.80 -8.19 0.27
N VAL A 117 2.08 -7.90 0.01
CA VAL A 117 3.17 -8.89 0.10
C VAL A 117 4.15 -8.53 1.21
N VAL A 118 4.35 -9.46 2.15
CA VAL A 118 5.21 -9.22 3.30
C VAL A 118 6.64 -9.67 3.01
N TYR A 119 7.57 -8.71 2.99
CA TYR A 119 8.99 -8.99 2.73
C TYR A 119 9.78 -9.13 4.04
N HIS A 120 9.69 -10.29 4.68
CA HIS A 120 10.43 -10.61 5.90
C HIS A 120 10.82 -12.10 5.98
N GLY A 121 11.76 -12.44 6.86
CA GLY A 121 12.17 -13.82 7.13
C GLY A 121 13.62 -14.15 6.74
N SER A 122 13.89 -15.46 6.66
CA SER A 122 15.21 -16.02 6.33
C SER A 122 15.66 -15.66 4.91
N GLN A 123 16.95 -15.86 4.60
CA GLN A 123 17.46 -15.68 3.23
C GLN A 123 16.64 -16.49 2.22
N HIS A 124 16.36 -17.75 2.53
CA HIS A 124 15.53 -18.61 1.70
C HIS A 124 14.12 -18.04 1.47
N SER A 125 13.48 -17.52 2.52
CA SER A 125 12.16 -16.88 2.42
C SER A 125 12.20 -15.67 1.49
N ARG A 126 13.25 -14.84 1.60
CA ARG A 126 13.44 -13.68 0.72
C ARG A 126 13.71 -14.09 -0.72
N ASP A 127 14.48 -15.15 -0.95
CA ASP A 127 14.76 -15.67 -2.28
C ASP A 127 13.47 -16.16 -2.97
N VAL A 128 12.59 -16.85 -2.24
CA VAL A 128 11.27 -17.26 -2.74
C VAL A 128 10.42 -16.04 -3.10
N ILE A 129 10.34 -15.05 -2.22
CA ILE A 129 9.58 -13.82 -2.49
C ILE A 129 10.14 -13.11 -3.72
N GLN A 130 11.46 -12.99 -3.83
CA GLN A 130 12.12 -12.39 -5.00
C GLN A 130 11.81 -13.12 -6.30
N GLN A 131 11.77 -14.45 -6.28
CA GLN A 131 11.54 -15.28 -7.46
C GLN A 131 10.08 -15.27 -7.93
N TYR A 132 9.14 -15.31 -7.00
CA TYR A 132 7.72 -15.56 -7.31
C TYR A 132 6.83 -14.32 -7.20
N GLU A 133 7.21 -13.35 -6.37
CA GLU A 133 6.40 -12.18 -6.07
C GLU A 133 7.04 -10.90 -6.66
N ILE A 134 8.36 -10.76 -6.59
CA ILE A 134 9.11 -9.58 -7.06
C ILE A 134 9.65 -9.77 -8.49
N TYR A 135 8.79 -10.09 -9.46
CA TYR A 135 9.25 -10.12 -10.85
C TYR A 135 9.14 -8.72 -11.49
N TYR A 136 10.23 -7.96 -11.49
CA TYR A 136 10.40 -6.83 -12.40
C TYR A 136 10.89 -7.37 -13.75
N ALA A 137 10.04 -7.37 -14.78
CA ALA A 137 10.50 -7.72 -16.12
C ALA A 137 11.51 -6.66 -16.58
N LYS A 138 12.80 -7.01 -16.57
CA LYS A 138 13.88 -6.18 -17.13
C LYS A 138 13.72 -5.87 -18.63
N HIS A 139 12.75 -6.48 -19.31
CA HIS A 139 12.44 -6.20 -20.71
C HIS A 139 10.95 -5.82 -20.86
N HIS A 140 10.72 -4.53 -21.14
CA HIS A 140 9.47 -4.01 -21.69
C HIS A 140 9.27 -4.54 -23.12
N SER A 141 9.02 -5.82 -23.26
CA SER A 141 8.64 -6.43 -24.53
C SER A 141 7.70 -7.60 -24.23
N ALA A 142 6.41 -7.35 -24.47
CA ALA A 142 5.30 -8.30 -24.42
C ALA A 142 4.88 -8.82 -23.02
N GLY A 143 3.79 -8.24 -22.52
CA GLY A 143 2.74 -8.99 -21.83
C GLY A 143 2.89 -9.21 -20.33
N ASN A 144 2.23 -8.35 -19.56
CA ASN A 144 1.71 -8.54 -18.20
C ASN A 144 2.67 -8.97 -17.09
N LYS A 145 3.07 -8.05 -16.19
CA LYS A 145 3.51 -8.35 -14.81
C LYS A 145 3.15 -7.24 -13.82
N VAL A 146 2.67 -7.65 -12.64
CA VAL A 146 2.06 -6.85 -11.56
C VAL A 146 3.10 -6.07 -10.76
N ARG A 147 2.66 -4.92 -10.28
CA ARG A 147 3.35 -4.00 -9.38
C ARG A 147 3.05 -4.33 -7.92
N MET A 148 4.09 -4.42 -7.11
CA MET A 148 4.06 -5.03 -5.77
C MET A 148 4.23 -4.01 -4.66
N PHE A 149 3.42 -4.16 -3.61
CA PHE A 149 3.61 -3.41 -2.38
C PHE A 149 4.62 -4.14 -1.49
N PHE A 150 5.62 -3.41 -0.99
CA PHE A 150 6.71 -3.99 -0.20
C PHE A 150 6.57 -3.60 1.27
N TYR A 151 6.90 -4.51 2.18
CA TYR A 151 7.23 -4.17 3.56
C TYR A 151 8.65 -4.59 3.87
N SER A 152 9.59 -3.67 3.91
CA SER A 152 10.96 -3.98 4.31
C SER A 152 11.18 -3.60 5.76
N CYS A 153 11.53 -4.58 6.61
CA CYS A 153 12.05 -4.32 7.95
C CYS A 153 13.40 -5.01 8.08
N HIS A 154 14.46 -4.21 8.22
CA HIS A 154 15.76 -4.67 8.70
C HIS A 154 16.27 -3.69 9.75
N PHE A 155 15.78 -3.83 10.99
CA PHE A 155 16.50 -3.29 12.15
C PHE A 155 17.45 -4.38 12.64
N SER A 156 18.49 -4.66 11.86
CA SER A 156 19.69 -5.22 12.48
C SER A 156 20.41 -4.04 13.09
N SER A 157 20.55 -4.11 14.41
CA SER A 157 21.43 -3.33 15.25
C SER A 157 22.65 -2.79 14.49
N VAL A 158 22.56 -1.57 13.98
CA VAL A 158 23.74 -0.73 13.72
C VAL A 158 24.12 -0.11 15.06
N ILE A 159 24.57 -0.96 15.97
CA ILE A 159 25.49 -0.60 17.05
C ILE A 159 26.55 -1.68 16.94
N GLY A 160 27.59 -1.39 16.15
CA GLY A 160 28.82 -2.15 16.21
C GLY A 160 29.40 -2.05 17.62
N PRO A 161 30.18 -3.04 18.07
CA PRO A 161 30.96 -2.89 19.29
C PRO A 161 32.00 -1.81 19.04
N SER A 162 31.74 -0.61 19.54
CA SER A 162 32.74 0.44 19.68
C SER A 162 33.04 0.59 21.16
N ILE A 163 34.27 0.18 21.50
CA ILE A 163 35.00 0.24 22.78
C ILE A 163 34.84 -0.99 23.67
#